data_AF-A0A2N7AWJ6-F1
#
_entry.id   AF-A0A2N7AWJ6-F1
#
_cell.length_a   1.000
_cell.length_b   1.000
_cell.length_c   1.000
_cell.angle_alpha   90.00
_cell.angle_beta   90.00
_cell.angle_gamma   90.00
#
_symmetry.space_group_name_H-M   'P 1'
#
loop_
_entity.id
_entity.type
_entity.pdbx_description
1 polymer ?
#
loop_
_entity_poly.entity_id
_entity_poly.type
_entity_poly.pdbx_seq_one_letter_code
_entity_poly.pdbx_strand_id
1 'polypeptide(L)'
;MKKLYKLDRLSVLGVALISIWMVVIEMIISDPNVADMPQMGKWLKLVIYLIGAVIAFAIAYGLFNLLLKNNDNYKNTLVVNMAIGLTIEAVLITIIYLIAGKTNVWVSGVSGVIGFGILAGLNWRFLNVPQSDKIKISVLTAIWFLLTLF
;
A
#
# COMPACT_ATOMS: atom_id res chain seq x y z
N MET A 1 -25.35 -9.04 5.01
CA MET A 1 -24.11 -8.97 4.21
C MET A 1 -22.96 -9.56 5.02
N LYS A 2 -22.25 -10.59 4.51
CA LYS A 2 -21.15 -11.26 5.24
C LYS A 2 -19.96 -10.30 5.37
N LYS A 3 -19.54 -9.99 6.60
CA LYS A 3 -18.31 -9.22 6.88
C LYS A 3 -17.13 -9.98 6.26
N LEU A 4 -16.38 -9.36 5.35
CA LEU A 4 -15.32 -10.06 4.62
C LEU A 4 -14.18 -10.56 5.54
N TYR A 5 -14.00 -9.92 6.70
CA TYR A 5 -12.95 -10.25 7.64
C TYR A 5 -13.49 -10.32 9.07
N LYS A 6 -13.70 -11.54 9.58
CA LYS A 6 -13.64 -11.79 11.03
C LYS A 6 -12.18 -12.11 11.41
N LEU A 7 -11.27 -11.22 11.04
CA LEU A 7 -9.86 -11.36 11.39
C LEU A 7 -9.64 -10.83 12.81
N ASP A 8 -8.94 -11.62 13.61
CA ASP A 8 -8.43 -11.18 14.90
C ASP A 8 -7.30 -10.17 14.72
N ARG A 9 -6.91 -9.49 15.81
CA ARG A 9 -5.91 -8.42 15.76
C ARG A 9 -4.54 -8.90 15.27
N LEU A 10 -4.15 -10.14 15.58
CA LEU A 10 -2.86 -10.70 15.15
C LEU A 10 -2.87 -10.93 13.64
N SER A 11 -3.97 -11.46 13.10
CA SER A 11 -4.13 -11.63 11.66
C SER A 11 -4.10 -10.29 10.90
N VAL A 12 -4.74 -9.25 11.43
CA VAL A 12 -4.69 -7.90 10.82
C VAL A 12 -3.26 -7.34 10.82
N LEU A 13 -2.54 -7.50 11.93
CA LEU A 13 -1.14 -7.12 12.02
C LEU A 13 -0.28 -7.90 11.01
N GLY A 14 -0.47 -9.21 10.91
CA GLY A 14 0.23 -10.06 9.95
C GLY A 14 0.02 -9.62 8.51
N VAL A 15 -1.22 -9.30 8.14
CA VAL A 15 -1.55 -8.78 6.80
C VAL A 15 -0.85 -7.44 6.51
N ALA A 16 -0.82 -6.52 7.48
CA ALA A 16 -0.10 -5.26 7.35
C ALA A 16 1.42 -5.47 7.20
N LEU A 17 2.02 -6.36 8.00
CA LEU A 17 3.44 -6.68 7.93
C LEU A 17 3.82 -7.33 6.59
N ILE A 18 2.99 -8.23 6.06
CA ILE A 18 3.19 -8.83 4.74
C ILE A 18 3.18 -7.74 3.67
N SER A 19 2.22 -6.81 3.73
CA SER A 19 2.16 -5.70 2.77
C SER A 19 3.40 -4.81 2.82
N ILE A 20 3.85 -4.43 4.02
CA ILE A 20 5.08 -3.65 4.19
C ILE A 20 6.28 -4.41 3.62
N TRP A 21 6.37 -5.71 3.89
CA TRP A 21 7.44 -6.55 3.36
C TRP A 21 7.45 -6.61 1.83
N MET A 22 6.27 -6.69 1.20
CA MET A 22 6.15 -6.69 -0.26
C MET A 22 6.59 -5.36 -0.88
N VAL A 23 6.27 -4.24 -0.25
CA VAL A 23 6.74 -2.91 -0.68
C VAL A 23 8.26 -2.80 -0.53
N VAL A 24 8.86 -3.38 0.52
CA VAL A 24 10.32 -3.46 0.67
C VAL A 24 10.96 -4.30 -0.44
N ILE A 25 10.38 -5.46 -0.77
CA ILE A 25 10.87 -6.31 -1.87
C ILE A 25 10.85 -5.55 -3.19
N GLU A 26 9.76 -4.86 -3.49
CA GLU A 26 9.63 -4.02 -4.69
C GLU A 26 10.73 -2.97 -4.77
N MET A 27 10.98 -2.23 -3.69
CA MET A 27 12.03 -1.20 -3.64
C MET A 27 13.44 -1.79 -3.83
N ILE A 28 13.70 -3.00 -3.32
CA ILE A 28 14.98 -3.69 -3.51
C ILE A 28 15.15 -4.12 -4.96
N ILE A 29 14.13 -4.74 -5.55
CA ILE A 29 14.19 -5.27 -6.90
C ILE A 29 14.31 -4.13 -7.92
N SER A 30 13.57 -3.05 -7.69
CA SER A 30 13.55 -1.89 -8.58
C SER A 30 14.79 -1.00 -8.49
N ASP A 31 15.72 -1.30 -7.57
CA ASP A 31 16.95 -0.54 -7.40
C ASP A 31 18.15 -1.24 -8.07
N PRO A 32 18.65 -0.70 -9.19
CA PRO A 32 19.73 -1.34 -9.94
C PRO A 32 21.06 -1.37 -9.17
N ASN A 33 21.24 -0.50 -8.18
CA ASN A 33 22.50 -0.36 -7.46
C ASN A 33 22.62 -1.32 -6.27
N VAL A 34 21.53 -1.99 -5.85
CA VAL A 34 21.57 -2.88 -4.68
C VAL A 34 22.45 -4.10 -4.93
N ALA A 35 22.55 -4.57 -6.18
CA ALA A 35 23.37 -5.72 -6.54
C ALA A 35 24.86 -5.46 -6.25
N ASP A 36 25.36 -4.28 -6.61
CA ASP A 36 26.79 -3.92 -6.58
C ASP A 36 27.25 -3.32 -5.24
N MET A 37 26.34 -3.10 -4.29
CA MET A 37 26.69 -2.55 -2.98
C MET A 37 27.47 -3.54 -2.10
N PRO A 38 28.44 -3.06 -1.29
CA PRO A 38 29.06 -3.89 -0.26
C PRO A 38 28.02 -4.34 0.77
N GLN A 39 28.26 -5.47 1.45
CA GLN A 39 27.28 -6.14 2.31
C GLN A 39 26.71 -5.23 3.41
N MET A 40 27.55 -4.41 4.05
CA MET A 40 27.10 -3.43 5.04
C MET A 40 26.17 -2.36 4.44
N GLY A 41 26.42 -1.95 3.20
CA GLY A 41 25.57 -1.03 2.45
C GLY A 41 24.19 -1.62 2.14
N LYS A 42 24.12 -2.92 1.80
CA LYS A 42 22.84 -3.62 1.57
C LYS A 42 21.98 -3.66 2.83
N TRP A 43 22.58 -3.95 3.98
CA TRP A 43 21.87 -3.95 5.27
C TRP A 43 21.33 -2.57 5.65
N LEU A 44 22.16 -1.53 5.50
CA LEU A 44 21.72 -0.16 5.76
C LEU A 44 20.55 0.24 4.85
N LYS A 45 20.63 -0.11 3.56
CA LYS A 45 19.59 0.19 2.58
C LYS A 45 18.29 -0.56 2.85
N LEU A 46 18.36 -1.84 3.22
CA LEU A 46 17.22 -2.62 3.68
C LEU A 46 16.50 -1.93 4.85
N VAL A 47 17.25 -1.45 5.84
CA VAL A 47 16.68 -0.74 7.00
C VAL A 47 16.00 0.56 6.56
N ILE A 48 16.62 1.34 5.67
CA ILE A 48 16.02 2.57 5.13
C ILE A 48 14.70 2.27 4.42
N TYR A 49 14.67 1.24 3.57
CA TYR A 49 13.48 0.81 2.85
C TYR A 49 12.38 0.31 3.78
N LEU A 50 12.73 -0.47 4.80
CA LEU A 50 11.79 -0.91 5.81
C LEU A 50 11.17 0.28 6.57
N ILE A 51 12.00 1.21 7.03
CA ILE A 51 11.54 2.41 7.75
C ILE A 51 10.66 3.27 6.83
N GLY A 52 11.07 3.48 5.59
CA GLY A 52 10.29 4.23 4.60
C GLY A 52 8.90 3.62 4.36
N ALA A 53 8.83 2.31 4.15
CA ALA A 53 7.56 1.59 3.95
C ALA A 53 6.64 1.68 5.17
N VAL A 54 7.19 1.52 6.38
CA VAL A 54 6.42 1.66 7.64
C VAL A 54 5.88 3.09 7.79
N ILE A 55 6.71 4.10 7.54
CA ILE A 55 6.31 5.52 7.63
C ILE A 55 5.23 5.83 6.60
N ALA A 56 5.40 5.42 5.34
CA ALA A 56 4.41 5.65 4.29
C ALA A 56 3.05 5.02 4.64
N PHE A 57 3.06 3.76 5.10
CA PHE A 57 1.85 3.08 5.56
C PHE A 57 1.19 3.80 6.74
N ALA A 58 1.99 4.27 7.72
CA ALA A 58 1.49 4.97 8.90
C ALA A 58 0.88 6.34 8.55
N ILE A 59 1.52 7.12 7.69
CA ILE A 59 1.01 8.42 7.21
C ILE A 59 -0.34 8.21 6.54
N ALA A 60 -0.40 7.27 5.61
CA ALA A 60 -1.61 6.92 4.89
C ALA A 60 -2.78 6.52 5.80
N TYR A 61 -2.52 5.59 6.71
CA TYR A 61 -3.50 5.13 7.68
C TYR A 61 -3.95 6.30 8.57
N GLY A 62 -3.01 7.14 8.99
CA GLY A 62 -3.27 8.36 9.76
C GLY A 62 -4.20 9.34 9.04
N LEU A 63 -3.96 9.61 7.75
CA LEU A 63 -4.78 10.50 6.94
C LEU A 63 -6.22 9.96 6.78
N PHE A 64 -6.38 8.67 6.48
CA PHE A 64 -7.70 8.06 6.42
C PHE A 64 -8.42 8.12 7.78
N ASN A 65 -7.70 7.86 8.88
CA ASN A 65 -8.27 7.92 10.23
C ASN A 65 -8.70 9.35 10.62
N LEU A 66 -7.95 10.38 10.20
CA LEU A 66 -8.33 11.78 10.38
C LEU A 66 -9.60 12.15 9.61
N LEU A 67 -9.73 11.69 8.37
CA LEU A 67 -10.94 11.92 7.55
C LEU A 67 -12.19 11.25 8.13
N LEU A 68 -11.99 10.14 8.85
CA LEU A 68 -13.03 9.28 9.38
C LEU A 68 -13.17 9.37 10.91
N LYS A 69 -12.64 10.42 11.54
CA LYS A 69 -12.57 10.58 13.01
C LYS A 69 -13.90 10.43 13.77
N ASN A 70 -15.03 10.52 13.07
CA ASN A 70 -16.38 10.39 13.64
C ASN A 70 -16.93 8.95 13.59
N ASN A 71 -16.10 7.96 13.24
CA ASN A 71 -16.47 6.55 13.16
C ASN A 71 -15.32 5.70 13.70
N ASP A 72 -15.61 4.55 14.32
CA ASP A 72 -14.58 3.62 14.83
C ASP A 72 -14.70 2.21 14.24
N ASN A 73 -15.79 1.91 13.54
CA ASN A 73 -16.12 0.56 13.09
C ASN A 73 -15.43 0.14 11.78
N TYR A 74 -14.43 0.90 11.32
CA TYR A 74 -13.78 0.69 10.03
C TYR A 74 -12.29 0.32 10.11
N LYS A 75 -11.63 0.52 11.26
CA LYS A 75 -10.15 0.51 11.38
C LYS A 75 -9.51 -0.78 10.86
N ASN A 76 -10.01 -1.94 11.30
CA ASN A 76 -9.48 -3.23 10.84
C ASN A 76 -9.69 -3.43 9.33
N THR A 77 -10.88 -3.08 8.83
CA THR A 77 -11.20 -3.20 7.40
C THR A 77 -10.31 -2.28 6.55
N LEU A 78 -10.07 -1.06 7.02
CA LEU A 78 -9.19 -0.11 6.35
C LEU A 78 -7.76 -0.63 6.25
N VAL A 79 -7.18 -1.13 7.36
CA VAL A 79 -5.82 -1.70 7.37
C VAL A 79 -5.72 -2.86 6.36
N VAL A 80 -6.69 -3.77 6.36
CA VAL A 80 -6.70 -4.92 5.45
C VAL A 80 -6.84 -4.47 3.99
N ASN A 81 -7.74 -3.53 3.70
CA ASN A 81 -7.93 -3.00 2.35
C ASN A 81 -6.65 -2.31 1.84
N MET A 82 -6.02 -1.48 2.67
CA MET A 82 -4.74 -0.83 2.36
C MET A 82 -3.66 -1.86 2.06
N ALA A 83 -3.52 -2.86 2.93
CA ALA A 83 -2.53 -3.91 2.75
C ALA A 83 -2.73 -4.67 1.44
N ILE A 84 -3.98 -4.99 1.07
CA ILE A 84 -4.28 -5.65 -0.21
C ILE A 84 -3.92 -4.76 -1.40
N GLY A 85 -4.35 -3.50 -1.40
CA GLY A 85 -4.08 -2.58 -2.50
C GLY A 85 -2.59 -2.37 -2.74
N LEU A 86 -1.84 -2.08 -1.68
CA LEU A 86 -0.39 -1.87 -1.73
C LEU A 86 0.36 -3.15 -2.10
N THR A 87 -0.07 -4.31 -1.60
CA THR A 87 0.55 -5.59 -1.98
C THR A 87 0.38 -5.88 -3.47
N ILE A 88 -0.83 -5.66 -4.01
CA ILE A 88 -1.09 -5.91 -5.43
C ILE A 88 -0.26 -4.96 -6.29
N GLU A 89 -0.19 -3.69 -5.93
CA GLU A 89 0.68 -2.71 -6.60
C GLU A 89 2.14 -3.17 -6.61
N ALA A 90 2.70 -3.47 -5.44
CA ALA A 90 4.09 -3.87 -5.28
C ALA A 90 4.44 -5.14 -6.07
N VAL A 91 3.54 -6.12 -6.07
CA VAL A 91 3.70 -7.36 -6.86
C VAL A 91 3.70 -7.05 -8.35
N LEU A 92 2.80 -6.19 -8.83
CA LEU A 92 2.74 -5.83 -10.25
C LEU A 92 4.01 -5.10 -10.70
N ILE A 93 4.47 -4.11 -9.93
CA ILE A 93 5.71 -3.38 -10.22
C ILE A 93 6.90 -4.34 -10.23
N THR A 94 6.99 -5.21 -9.22
CA THR A 94 8.04 -6.23 -9.12
C THR A 94 8.07 -7.13 -10.34
N ILE A 95 6.92 -7.70 -10.76
CA ILE A 95 6.84 -8.58 -11.93
C ILE A 95 7.27 -7.83 -13.19
N ILE A 96 6.79 -6.61 -13.39
CA ILE A 96 7.11 -5.82 -14.58
C ILE A 96 8.61 -5.51 -14.62
N TYR A 97 9.21 -5.11 -13.49
CA TYR A 97 10.64 -4.86 -13.41
C TYR A 97 11.45 -6.12 -13.71
N LEU A 98 11.08 -7.28 -13.16
CA LEU A 98 11.76 -8.55 -13.43
C LEU A 98 11.70 -8.98 -14.91
N ILE A 99 10.65 -8.60 -15.63
CA ILE A 99 10.51 -8.89 -17.06
C ILE A 99 11.25 -7.86 -17.93
N ALA A 100 11.09 -6.57 -17.62
CA ALA A 100 11.53 -5.48 -18.48
C ALA A 100 12.88 -4.86 -18.10
N GLY A 101 13.39 -5.15 -16.90
CA GLY A 101 14.62 -4.58 -16.33
C GLY A 101 14.57 -3.08 -16.05
N LYS A 102 13.40 -2.45 -16.20
CA LYS A 102 13.17 -1.02 -15.96
C LYS A 102 11.73 -0.74 -15.59
N THR A 103 11.54 0.27 -14.76
CA THR A 103 10.25 0.90 -14.48
C THR A 103 10.23 2.30 -15.11
N ASN A 104 9.07 2.72 -15.61
CA ASN A 104 8.84 4.07 -16.11
C ASN A 104 7.49 4.56 -15.61
N VAL A 105 7.17 5.84 -15.87
CA VAL A 105 5.90 6.45 -15.43
C VAL A 105 4.66 5.70 -15.92
N TRP A 106 4.73 5.02 -17.07
CA TRP A 106 3.62 4.22 -17.60
C TRP A 106 3.41 2.93 -16.80
N VAL A 107 4.50 2.27 -16.41
CA VAL A 107 4.46 1.10 -15.52
C VAL A 107 3.86 1.48 -14.18
N SER A 108 4.37 2.53 -13.54
CA SER A 108 3.84 3.06 -12.28
C SER A 108 2.39 3.51 -12.41
N GLY A 109 2.02 4.10 -13.56
CA GLY A 109 0.65 4.48 -13.88
C GLY A 109 -0.30 3.29 -13.91
N VAL A 110 0.03 2.23 -14.65
CA VAL A 110 -0.84 1.05 -14.77
C VAL A 110 -0.91 0.26 -13.47
N SER A 111 0.23 0.00 -12.82
CA SER A 111 0.24 -0.72 -11.54
C SER A 111 -0.49 0.06 -10.46
N GLY A 112 -0.30 1.38 -10.41
CA GLY A 112 -0.96 2.26 -9.46
C GLY A 112 -2.47 2.36 -9.70
N VAL A 113 -2.94 2.47 -10.96
CA VAL A 113 -4.38 2.42 -11.28
C VAL A 113 -5.00 1.12 -10.77
N ILE A 114 -4.32 -0.01 -10.91
CA ILE A 114 -4.82 -1.30 -10.43
C ILE A 114 -4.78 -1.37 -8.90
N GLY A 115 -3.64 -1.09 -8.27
CA GLY A 115 -3.46 -1.17 -6.81
C GLY A 115 -4.35 -0.20 -6.04
N PHE A 116 -4.26 1.09 -6.38
CA PHE A 116 -5.09 2.14 -5.77
C PHE A 116 -6.55 2.04 -6.18
N GLY A 117 -6.85 1.56 -7.40
CA GLY A 117 -8.22 1.28 -7.84
C GLY A 117 -8.86 0.16 -7.03
N ILE A 118 -8.12 -0.91 -6.74
CA ILE A 118 -8.57 -2.00 -5.86
C ILE A 118 -8.77 -1.46 -4.44
N LEU A 119 -7.82 -0.69 -3.90
CA LEU A 119 -7.98 -0.05 -2.59
C LEU A 119 -9.27 0.80 -2.53
N ALA A 120 -9.50 1.65 -3.52
CA ALA A 120 -10.69 2.49 -3.60
C ALA A 120 -11.96 1.63 -3.69
N GLY A 121 -11.98 0.59 -4.51
CA GLY A 121 -13.11 -0.32 -4.67
C GLY A 121 -13.42 -1.13 -3.39
N LEU A 122 -12.39 -1.65 -2.72
CA LEU A 122 -12.52 -2.34 -1.44
C LEU A 122 -13.05 -1.40 -0.37
N ASN A 123 -12.54 -0.17 -0.31
CA ASN A 123 -13.00 0.85 0.62
C ASN A 123 -14.47 1.22 0.38
N TRP A 124 -14.84 1.44 -0.88
CA TRP A 124 -16.21 1.76 -1.27
C TRP A 124 -17.20 0.66 -0.87
N ARG A 125 -16.82 -0.60 -1.08
CA ARG A 125 -17.71 -1.74 -0.87
C ARG A 125 -17.77 -2.21 0.58
N PHE A 126 -16.64 -2.19 1.30
CA PHE A 126 -16.52 -2.90 2.58
C PHE A 126 -16.35 -1.99 3.81
N LEU A 127 -15.99 -0.71 3.65
CA LEU A 127 -15.96 0.18 4.81
C LEU A 127 -17.37 0.46 5.31
N ASN A 128 -17.56 0.25 6.60
CA ASN A 128 -18.80 0.52 7.30
C ASN A 128 -18.87 2.00 7.75
N VAL A 129 -18.89 2.90 6.76
CA VAL A 129 -18.93 4.35 6.94
C VAL A 129 -19.99 4.98 6.04
N PRO A 130 -20.52 6.18 6.36
CA PRO A 130 -21.45 6.90 5.50
C PRO A 130 -20.92 7.15 4.09
N GLN A 131 -21.81 7.35 3.11
CA GLN A 131 -21.42 7.57 1.72
C GLN A 131 -20.53 8.82 1.54
N SER A 132 -20.79 9.90 2.27
CA SER A 132 -19.96 11.10 2.26
C SER A 132 -18.50 10.81 2.65
N ASP A 133 -18.30 9.92 3.64
CA ASP A 133 -16.98 9.50 4.08
C ASP A 133 -16.30 8.56 3.08
N LYS A 134 -17.06 7.67 2.42
CA LYS A 134 -16.55 6.86 1.30
C LYS A 134 -15.99 7.73 0.18
N ILE A 135 -16.70 8.81 -0.18
CA ILE A 135 -16.24 9.77 -1.20
C ILE A 135 -14.92 10.41 -0.77
N LYS A 136 -14.80 10.90 0.48
CA LYS A 136 -13.55 11.50 0.98
C LYS A 136 -12.36 10.55 0.87
N ILE A 137 -12.54 9.29 1.24
CA ILE A 137 -11.51 8.26 1.14
C ILE A 137 -11.14 8.05 -0.33
N SER A 138 -12.10 7.87 -1.22
CA SER A 138 -11.84 7.66 -2.65
C SER A 138 -11.07 8.83 -3.28
N VAL A 139 -11.42 10.07 -2.91
CA VAL A 139 -10.69 11.27 -3.33
C VAL A 139 -9.26 11.26 -2.81
N LEU A 140 -9.05 10.95 -1.52
CA LEU A 140 -7.71 10.85 -0.95
C LEU A 140 -6.89 9.73 -1.61
N THR A 141 -7.48 8.57 -1.88
CA THR A 141 -6.84 7.47 -2.61
C THR A 141 -6.40 7.91 -4.00
N ALA A 142 -7.22 8.70 -4.71
CA ALA A 142 -6.86 9.23 -6.03
C ALA A 142 -5.73 10.28 -5.96
N ILE A 143 -5.78 11.20 -4.98
CA ILE A 143 -4.70 12.18 -4.75
C ILE A 143 -3.39 11.45 -4.47
N TRP A 144 -3.43 10.43 -3.61
CA TRP A 144 -2.23 9.69 -3.27
C TRP A 144 -1.67 8.92 -4.47
N PHE A 145 -2.52 8.26 -5.27
CA PHE A 145 -2.08 7.68 -6.54
C PHE A 145 -1.38 8.70 -7.44
N LEU A 146 -1.92 9.92 -7.58
CA LEU A 146 -1.25 10.95 -8.38
C LEU A 146 0.12 11.36 -7.81
N LEU A 147 0.26 11.39 -6.49
CA LEU A 147 1.53 11.68 -5.83
C LEU A 147 2.57 10.57 -6.04
N THR A 148 2.17 9.32 -6.26
CA THR A 148 3.13 8.22 -6.52
C THR A 148 3.67 8.20 -7.96
N LEU A 149 3.13 9.04 -8.85
CA LEU A 149 3.60 9.15 -10.24
C LEU A 149 4.80 10.09 -10.43
N PHE A 150 5.16 10.87 -9.40
CA PHE A 150 6.24 11.86 -9.41
C PHE A 150 7.38 11.43 -8.49
#